data_AF-A0A6V7M4B1-F1
#
_entry.id   AF-A0A6V7M4B1-F1
#
_cell.length_a   1.000
_cell.length_b   1.000
_cell.length_c   1.000
_cell.angle_alpha   90.00
_cell.angle_beta   90.00
_cell.angle_gamma   90.00
#
_symmetry.space_group_name_H-M   'P 1'
#
loop_
_entity.id
_entity.type
_entity.pdbx_description
1 polymer ?
#
loop_
_entity_poly.entity_id
_entity_poly.type
_entity_poly.pdbx_seq_one_letter_code
_entity_poly.pdbx_strand_id
1 'polypeptide(L)'
;DQYKFVYDTLEEYVICGASWFPVSELSLRLKQKSIKNPVTKTNEYQREYQQICKQTPRFTIGDCAGGHRADNREKNRDVLVVP
;
A
#
# COMPACT_ATOMS: atom_id res chain seq x y z
N ASP A 1 -4.04 22.19 -9.09
CA ASP A 1 -4.04 21.17 -8.02
C ASP A 1 -5.41 20.61 -7.70
N GLN A 2 -6.41 21.42 -7.34
CA GLN A 2 -7.75 20.93 -6.96
C GLN A 2 -8.43 20.06 -8.03
N TYR A 3 -8.40 20.48 -9.31
CA TYR A 3 -8.99 19.70 -10.40
C TYR A 3 -8.27 18.36 -10.60
N LYS A 4 -6.94 18.34 -10.48
CA LYS A 4 -6.14 17.10 -10.50
C LYS A 4 -6.53 16.18 -9.35
N PHE A 5 -6.68 16.73 -8.13
CA PHE A 5 -7.08 15.96 -6.95
C PHE A 5 -8.43 15.25 -7.13
N VAL A 6 -9.38 15.85 -7.85
CA VAL A 6 -10.65 15.18 -8.20
C VAL A 6 -10.38 13.91 -9.02
N TYR A 7 -9.53 13.97 -10.03
CA TYR A 7 -9.19 12.78 -10.83
C TYR A 7 -8.37 11.77 -10.04
N ASP A 8 -7.39 12.22 -9.25
CA ASP A 8 -6.59 11.34 -8.40
C ASP A 8 -7.49 10.56 -7.41
N THR A 9 -8.50 11.23 -6.83
CA THR A 9 -9.47 10.59 -5.92
C THR A 9 -10.35 9.57 -6.64
N LEU A 10 -10.81 9.89 -7.85
CA LEU A 10 -11.62 8.97 -8.66
C LEU A 10 -10.80 7.74 -9.10
N GLU A 11 -9.56 7.97 -9.51
CA GLU A 11 -8.62 6.90 -9.86
C GLU A 11 -8.36 5.99 -8.67
N GLU A 12 -8.06 6.55 -7.49
CA GLU A 12 -7.86 5.78 -6.26
C GLU A 12 -9.08 4.90 -5.94
N TYR A 13 -10.29 5.45 -6.04
CA TYR A 13 -11.50 4.67 -5.80
C TYR A 13 -11.71 3.54 -6.83
N VAL A 14 -11.47 3.80 -8.12
CA VAL A 14 -11.58 2.79 -9.19
C VAL A 14 -10.56 1.66 -8.99
N ILE A 15 -9.36 2.00 -8.51
CA ILE A 15 -8.25 1.07 -8.35
C ILE A 15 -8.37 0.25 -7.04
N CYS A 16 -8.69 0.90 -5.92
CA CYS A 16 -8.66 0.29 -4.59
C CYS A 16 -10.02 -0.20 -4.11
N GLY A 17 -11.11 0.48 -4.50
CA GLY A 17 -12.46 0.19 -4.02
C GLY A 17 -12.64 0.33 -2.50
N ALA A 18 -13.73 -0.24 -1.98
CA ALA A 18 -13.99 -0.26 -0.54
C ALA A 18 -13.34 -1.51 0.10
N SER A 19 -12.38 -1.28 1.00
CA SER A 19 -11.72 -2.33 1.77
C SER A 19 -12.29 -2.52 3.18
N TRP A 20 -13.13 -1.60 3.65
CA TRP A 20 -13.78 -1.68 4.94
C TRP A 20 -14.99 -2.63 4.93
N PHE A 21 -15.30 -3.20 6.08
CA PHE A 21 -16.50 -4.01 6.30
C PHE A 21 -16.91 -3.96 7.78
N PRO A 22 -18.20 -4.15 8.12
CA PRO A 22 -18.65 -4.16 9.50
C PRO A 22 -17.99 -5.25 10.35
N VAL A 23 -17.78 -4.97 11.65
CA VAL A 23 -17.18 -5.93 12.59
C VAL A 23 -18.01 -7.22 12.69
N SER A 24 -19.34 -7.12 12.56
CA SER A 24 -20.25 -8.28 12.52
C SER A 24 -19.93 -9.28 11.40
N GLU A 25 -19.24 -8.84 10.35
CA GLU A 25 -18.85 -9.67 9.21
C GLU A 25 -17.40 -10.17 9.29
N LEU A 26 -16.62 -9.74 10.29
CA LEU A 26 -15.18 -9.98 10.34
C LEU A 26 -14.81 -11.45 10.18
N SER A 27 -15.41 -12.35 10.97
CA SER A 27 -15.12 -13.79 10.90
C SER A 27 -15.41 -14.39 9.52
N LEU A 28 -16.52 -13.98 8.90
CA LEU A 28 -16.91 -14.44 7.57
C LEU A 28 -15.93 -13.92 6.51
N ARG A 29 -15.60 -12.62 6.57
CA ARG A 29 -14.69 -11.96 5.63
C ARG A 29 -13.29 -12.56 5.72
N LEU A 30 -12.73 -12.74 6.92
CA LEU A 30 -11.39 -13.33 7.08
C LEU A 30 -11.30 -14.74 6.49
N LYS A 31 -12.34 -15.56 6.68
CA LYS A 31 -12.43 -16.89 6.08
C LYS A 31 -12.47 -16.81 4.55
N GLN A 32 -13.37 -16.01 3.99
CA GLN A 32 -13.48 -15.81 2.53
C GLN A 32 -12.15 -15.34 1.93
N LYS A 33 -11.49 -14.37 2.56
CA LYS A 33 -10.22 -13.79 2.09
C LYS A 33 -9.07 -14.79 2.02
N SER A 34 -9.11 -15.83 2.86
CA SER A 34 -8.09 -16.88 2.88
C SER A 34 -8.21 -17.88 1.73
N ILE A 35 -9.39 -17.99 1.12
CA ILE A 35 -9.67 -18.98 0.07
C ILE A 35 -8.91 -18.60 -1.20
N LYS A 36 -8.14 -19.56 -1.74
CA LYS A 36 -7.41 -19.36 -2.99
C LYS A 36 -8.36 -19.45 -4.17
N ASN A 37 -8.21 -18.52 -5.11
CA ASN A 37 -8.88 -18.61 -6.39
C ASN A 37 -8.34 -19.83 -7.17
N PRO A 38 -9.21 -20.71 -7.72
CA PRO A 38 -8.78 -21.91 -8.43
C PRO A 38 -7.92 -21.66 -9.66
N VAL A 39 -8.08 -20.51 -10.32
CA VAL A 39 -7.38 -20.12 -11.55
C VAL A 39 -6.08 -19.41 -11.22
N THR A 40 -6.14 -18.32 -10.44
CA THR A 40 -4.95 -17.49 -10.15
C THR A 40 -4.06 -18.06 -9.06
N LYS A 41 -4.53 -19.08 -8.33
CA LYS A 41 -3.86 -19.72 -7.18
C LYS A 41 -3.51 -18.77 -6.03
N THR A 42 -4.04 -17.56 -6.05
CA THR A 42 -3.84 -16.52 -5.03
C THR A 42 -5.12 -16.29 -4.23
N ASN A 43 -4.97 -15.95 -2.95
CA ASN A 43 -6.09 -15.53 -2.11
C ASN A 43 -6.25 -14.00 -2.10
N GLU A 44 -7.26 -13.48 -1.41
CA GLU A 44 -7.48 -12.02 -1.37
C GLU A 44 -6.37 -11.29 -0.64
N TYR A 45 -5.82 -11.82 0.45
CA TYR A 45 -4.73 -11.16 1.18
C TYR A 45 -3.50 -10.92 0.29
N GLN A 46 -3.14 -11.91 -0.53
CA GLN A 46 -2.03 -11.76 -1.48
C GLN A 46 -2.32 -10.69 -2.53
N ARG A 47 -3.56 -10.63 -3.03
CA ARG A 47 -3.98 -9.61 -4.01
C ARG A 47 -3.99 -8.21 -3.41
N GLU A 48 -4.53 -8.05 -2.21
CA GLU A 48 -4.55 -6.77 -1.49
C GLU A 48 -3.15 -6.29 -1.14
N TYR A 49 -2.27 -7.19 -0.68
CA TYR A 49 -0.89 -6.85 -0.39
C TYR A 49 -0.16 -6.36 -1.64
N GLN A 50 -0.32 -7.06 -2.78
CA GLN A 50 0.24 -6.60 -4.06
C GLN A 50 -0.30 -5.23 -4.48
N GLN A 51 -1.58 -4.97 -4.21
CA GLN A 51 -2.19 -3.69 -4.50
C GLN A 51 -1.58 -2.57 -3.64
N ILE A 52 -1.39 -2.80 -2.34
CA ILE A 52 -0.71 -1.88 -1.43
C ILE A 52 0.71 -1.58 -1.92
N CYS A 53 1.48 -2.59 -2.33
CA CYS A 53 2.82 -2.39 -2.86
C CYS A 53 2.85 -1.58 -4.16
N LYS A 54 1.79 -1.63 -4.98
CA LYS A 54 1.68 -0.82 -6.21
C LYS A 54 1.34 0.64 -5.91
N GLN A 55 0.56 0.90 -4.86
CA GLN A 55 0.18 2.24 -4.43
C GLN A 55 1.24 2.92 -3.56
N THR A 56 2.13 2.14 -2.94
CA THR A 56 3.22 2.67 -2.13
C THR A 56 4.16 3.51 -3.02
N PRO A 57 4.34 4.81 -2.75
CA PRO A 57 5.24 5.66 -3.52
C PRO A 57 6.66 5.08 -3.51
N ARG A 58 7.32 5.09 -4.67
CA ARG A 58 8.73 4.75 -4.76
C ARG A 58 9.55 6.02 -4.64
N PHE A 59 10.03 6.29 -3.44
CA PHE A 59 10.93 7.40 -3.21
C PHE A 59 12.31 7.11 -3.78
N THR A 60 12.87 8.11 -4.45
CA THR A 60 14.25 8.10 -4.90
C THR A 60 15.17 8.52 -3.76
N ILE A 61 16.48 8.28 -3.92
CA ILE A 61 17.50 8.79 -2.97
C ILE A 61 17.41 10.32 -2.84
N GLY A 62 16.98 11.02 -3.90
CA GLY A 62 16.79 12.46 -3.89
C GLY A 62 15.63 12.91 -3.00
N ASP A 63 14.51 12.18 -3.04
CA ASP A 63 13.34 12.45 -2.19
C ASP A 63 13.69 12.28 -0.70
N CYS A 64 14.52 11.28 -0.38
CA CYS A 64 14.99 10.97 0.97
C CYS A 64 16.39 11.55 1.30
N ALA A 65 16.86 12.56 0.56
CA ALA A 65 18.26 13.02 0.63
C ALA A 65 18.69 13.47 2.05
N GLY A 66 17.74 13.97 2.85
CA GLY A 66 17.99 14.39 4.23
C GLY A 66 18.50 13.26 5.14
N GLY A 67 17.92 12.06 5.02
CA GLY A 67 18.33 10.88 5.79
C GLY A 67 19.67 10.30 5.35
N HIS A 68 20.05 10.53 4.09
CA HIS A 68 21.31 10.04 3.53
C HIS A 68 22.51 10.96 3.72
N ARG A 69 22.33 12.16 4.28
CA ARG A 69 23.44 13.05 4.61
C ARG A 69 24.38 12.40 5.62
N ALA A 70 25.68 12.69 5.51
CA ALA A 70 26.71 12.03 6.33
C ALA A 70 26.46 12.18 7.83
N ASP A 71 25.99 13.36 8.26
CA ASP A 71 25.62 13.70 9.65
C ASP A 71 24.32 13.04 10.14
N ASN A 72 23.50 12.49 9.23
CA ASN A 72 22.24 11.83 9.56
C ASN A 72 22.24 10.33 9.32
N ARG A 73 23.16 9.81 8.49
CA ARG A 73 23.20 8.40 8.10
C ARG A 73 23.29 7.45 9.29
N GLU A 74 24.09 7.79 10.29
CA GLU A 74 24.28 7.02 11.51
C GLU A 74 23.11 7.08 12.50
N LYS A 75 22.19 8.03 12.31
CA LYS A 75 20.94 8.14 13.07
C LYS A 75 19.87 7.18 12.55
N ASN A 76 20.07 6.60 11.36
CA ASN A 76 19.16 5.64 10.76
C ASN A 76 19.65 4.20 11.01
N ARG A 77 18.78 3.34 11.55
CA ARG A 77 19.10 1.93 11.79
C ARG A 77 19.29 1.16 10.48
N ASP A 78 18.46 1.45 9.49
CA ASP A 78 18.48 0.85 8.15
C ASP A 78 18.53 1.99 7.12
N VAL A 79 19.48 1.92 6.20
CA VAL A 79 19.65 2.92 5.15
C VAL A 79 18.57 2.80 4.06
N LEU A 80 17.88 1.66 3.97
CA LEU A 80 16.76 1.46 3.05
C LEU A 80 15.43 1.96 3.63
N VAL A 81 15.41 2.31 4.92
CA VAL A 81 14.21 2.79 5.62
C VAL A 81 14.52 4.16 6.21
N VAL A 82 14.38 5.18 5.38
CA VAL A 82 14.62 6.58 5.71
C VAL A 82 13.40 7.42 5.34
N PRO A 83 13.11 8.52 6.09
CA PRO A 83 12.07 9.47 5.71
C PRO A 83 12.34 10.13 4.36
#